data_AF-A0A072URQ6-F1
#
_entry.id   AF-A0A072URQ6-F1
#
_cell.length_a   1.000
_cell.length_b   1.000
_cell.length_c   1.000
_cell.angle_alpha   90.00
_cell.angle_beta   90.00
_cell.angle_gamma   90.00
#
_symmetry.space_group_name_H-M   'P 1'
#
loop_
_entity.id
_entity.type
_entity.pdbx_description
1 polymer ?
#
loop_
_entity_poly.entity_id
_entity_poly.type
_entity_poly.pdbx_seq_one_letter_code
_entity_poly.pdbx_strand_id
1 'polypeptide(L)'
;MAGRLHWDKDGRVEIVYDSQGVLFVEADTDTVIDDLGDFTPTLQFCKLIPNVDYSSGIETYPPLGVAGVSLGAGMHHYIADGTSGLHFINIWLDVTRGLDVSIPPFIERTVPRACDPPRPIFDHIEYKPPPSMQTPEKPPKPGFERECSSVDF
;
A
#
# COMPACT_ATOMS: atom_id res chain seq x y z
N MET A 1 10.32 10.18 4.87
CA MET A 1 10.33 9.56 3.53
C MET A 1 11.58 8.72 3.25
N ALA A 2 12.79 9.15 3.63
CA ALA A 2 14.04 8.39 3.41
C ALA A 2 14.37 7.32 4.48
N GLY A 3 13.36 6.74 5.13
CA GLY A 3 13.55 5.73 6.19
C GLY A 3 13.46 4.31 5.66
N ARG A 4 13.73 3.32 6.52
CA ARG A 4 13.55 1.89 6.25
C ARG A 4 12.65 1.24 7.29
N LEU A 5 11.92 0.21 6.90
CA LEU A 5 11.10 -0.58 7.81
C LEU A 5 12.01 -1.54 8.59
N HIS A 6 11.81 -1.59 9.89
CA HIS A 6 12.51 -2.51 10.79
C HIS A 6 11.50 -3.20 11.70
N TRP A 7 11.85 -4.39 12.19
CA TRP A 7 11.10 -5.08 13.21
C TRP A 7 11.78 -4.87 14.56
N ASP A 8 11.06 -4.33 15.53
CA ASP A 8 11.59 -4.24 16.88
C ASP A 8 11.65 -5.63 17.55
N LYS A 9 12.27 -5.68 18.72
CA LYS A 9 12.40 -6.90 19.54
C LYS A 9 11.06 -7.52 19.96
N ASP A 10 9.98 -6.74 19.94
CA ASP A 10 8.63 -7.14 20.36
C ASP A 10 7.78 -7.55 19.13
N GLY A 11 8.36 -7.54 17.92
CA GLY A 11 7.71 -7.95 16.68
C GLY A 11 6.84 -6.86 16.06
N ARG A 12 7.03 -5.59 16.42
CA ARG A 12 6.32 -4.45 15.84
C ARG A 12 7.15 -3.79 14.74
N VAL A 13 6.49 -3.39 13.66
CA VAL A 13 7.13 -2.62 12.57
C VAL A 13 7.37 -1.18 13.01
N GLU A 14 8.60 -0.71 12.86
CA GLU A 14 9.02 0.68 13.06
C GLU A 14 9.72 1.24 11.81
N ILE A 15 9.91 2.56 11.80
CA ILE A 15 10.65 3.25 10.74
C ILE A 15 11.95 3.76 11.34
N VAL A 16 13.07 3.27 10.85
CA VAL A 16 14.41 3.76 11.21
C VAL A 16 14.81 4.82 10.19
N TYR A 17 15.21 5.98 10.70
CA TYR A 17 15.70 7.09 9.89
C TYR A 17 17.22 7.05 9.83
N ASP A 18 17.75 6.49 8.75
CA ASP A 18 19.19 6.37 8.48
C ASP A 18 19.62 7.18 7.25
N SER A 19 18.71 8.01 6.71
CA SER A 19 18.95 8.88 5.56
C SER A 19 19.47 8.15 4.32
N GLN A 20 19.12 6.88 4.12
CA GLN A 20 19.49 6.12 2.92
C GLN A 20 18.79 6.59 1.63
N GLY A 21 18.06 7.70 1.67
CA GLY A 21 17.41 8.29 0.52
C GLY A 21 16.15 7.54 0.07
N VAL A 22 15.64 8.02 -1.07
CA VAL A 22 14.47 7.50 -1.79
C VAL A 22 14.94 7.13 -3.19
N LEU A 23 14.38 6.05 -3.77
CA LEU A 23 14.68 5.66 -5.14
C LEU A 23 14.12 6.71 -6.12
N PHE A 24 14.99 7.20 -7.01
CA PHE A 24 14.63 8.08 -8.11
C PHE A 24 15.14 7.44 -9.40
N VAL A 25 14.23 7.18 -10.34
CA VAL A 25 14.53 6.53 -11.62
C VAL A 25 14.10 7.48 -12.73
N GLU A 26 15.03 7.77 -13.63
CA GLU A 26 14.75 8.40 -14.91
C GLU A 26 14.58 7.29 -15.96
N ALA A 27 13.52 7.38 -16.76
CA ALA A 27 13.25 6.45 -17.85
C ALA A 27 12.68 7.24 -19.03
N ASP A 28 13.06 6.84 -20.23
CA ASP A 28 12.56 7.38 -21.48
C ASP A 28 11.70 6.35 -22.22
N THR A 29 10.85 6.84 -23.12
CA THR A 29 10.02 6.01 -23.96
C THR A 29 9.71 6.74 -25.27
N ASP A 30 9.61 5.98 -26.36
CA ASP A 30 9.17 6.51 -27.66
C ASP A 30 7.65 6.78 -27.71
N THR A 31 6.91 6.47 -26.64
CA THR A 31 5.47 6.73 -26.51
C THR A 31 5.18 8.21 -26.27
N VAL A 32 4.17 8.77 -26.94
CA VAL A 32 3.72 10.15 -26.67
C VAL A 32 2.63 10.16 -25.59
N ILE A 33 2.47 11.26 -24.86
CA ILE A 33 1.48 11.36 -23.77
C ILE A 33 0.06 11.03 -24.27
N ASP A 34 -0.29 11.43 -25.50
CA ASP A 34 -1.62 11.18 -26.07
C ASP A 34 -1.93 9.68 -26.23
N ASP A 35 -0.90 8.82 -26.34
CA ASP A 35 -1.07 7.37 -26.41
C ASP A 35 -1.53 6.76 -25.06
N LEU A 36 -1.42 7.50 -23.96
CA LEU A 36 -1.94 7.09 -22.64
C LEU A 36 -3.47 7.21 -22.54
N GLY A 37 -4.12 7.76 -23.57
CA GLY A 37 -5.57 7.84 -23.66
C GLY A 37 -6.17 8.83 -22.65
N ASP A 38 -7.21 8.41 -21.94
CA ASP A 38 -7.97 9.24 -21.00
C ASP A 38 -7.41 9.18 -19.55
N PHE A 39 -6.26 8.56 -19.36
CA PHE A 39 -5.65 8.32 -18.04
C PHE A 39 -6.48 7.49 -17.08
N THR A 40 -7.46 6.71 -17.58
CA THR A 40 -8.15 5.71 -16.77
C THR A 40 -7.12 4.74 -16.18
N PRO A 41 -7.10 4.52 -14.85
CA PRO A 41 -6.12 3.64 -14.23
C PRO A 41 -6.18 2.21 -14.79
N THR A 42 -5.14 1.83 -15.50
CA THR A 42 -4.91 0.46 -16.00
C THR A 42 -3.56 -0.06 -15.51
N LEU A 43 -3.34 -1.37 -15.61
CA LEU A 43 -2.06 -1.99 -15.24
C LEU A 43 -0.86 -1.47 -16.06
N GLN A 44 -1.09 -0.78 -17.19
CA GLN A 44 -0.02 -0.14 -17.95
C GLN A 44 0.64 1.01 -17.16
N PHE A 45 -0.13 1.74 -16.34
CA PHE A 45 0.39 2.82 -15.51
C PHE A 45 1.33 2.32 -14.40
N CYS A 46 1.26 1.04 -14.04
CA CYS A 46 2.23 0.45 -13.12
C CYS A 46 3.66 0.45 -13.69
N LYS A 47 3.83 0.53 -15.02
CA LYS A 47 5.16 0.66 -15.65
C LYS A 47 5.79 2.04 -15.46
N LEU A 48 4.99 3.06 -15.13
CA LEU A 48 5.47 4.42 -14.85
C LEU A 48 5.95 4.58 -13.41
N ILE A 49 5.70 3.59 -12.56
CA ILE A 49 6.16 3.56 -11.18
C ILE A 49 7.30 2.53 -11.11
N PRO A 50 8.48 2.90 -10.62
CA PRO A 50 9.58 1.95 -10.46
C PRO A 50 9.12 0.74 -9.66
N ASN A 51 9.30 -0.45 -10.22
CA ASN A 51 9.15 -1.67 -9.43
C ASN A 51 10.33 -1.76 -8.46
N VAL A 52 10.06 -1.98 -7.18
CA VAL A 52 11.11 -2.11 -6.17
C VAL A 52 11.65 -3.53 -6.21
N ASP A 53 12.66 -3.75 -7.05
CA ASP A 53 13.55 -4.91 -6.99
C ASP A 53 14.82 -4.52 -6.20
N TYR A 54 15.15 -5.28 -5.16
CA TYR A 54 16.19 -4.96 -4.17
C TYR A 54 17.63 -5.25 -4.65
N SER A 55 17.89 -5.31 -5.96
CA SER A 55 19.09 -6.01 -6.47
C SER A 55 19.98 -5.30 -7.51
N SER A 56 19.72 -4.08 -8.00
CA SER A 56 20.55 -3.57 -9.12
C SER A 56 20.67 -2.05 -9.26
N GLY A 57 21.93 -1.58 -9.42
CA GLY A 57 22.34 -0.18 -9.62
C GLY A 57 22.18 0.33 -11.05
N ILE A 58 22.42 1.63 -11.24
CA ILE A 58 22.01 2.41 -12.41
C ILE A 58 23.16 3.28 -12.92
N GLU A 59 23.62 3.04 -14.16
CA GLU A 59 24.50 3.97 -14.87
C GLU A 59 24.00 4.26 -16.30
N THR A 60 24.12 5.56 -16.63
CA THR A 60 24.09 6.25 -17.95
C THR A 60 22.75 6.39 -18.68
N TYR A 61 22.33 7.63 -19.02
CA TYR A 61 21.87 8.15 -20.34
C TYR A 61 21.46 9.66 -20.27
N PRO A 62 21.29 10.40 -21.40
CA PRO A 62 21.54 11.85 -21.55
C PRO A 62 20.29 12.73 -21.40
N PRO A 63 20.44 14.07 -21.27
CA PRO A 63 19.31 14.97 -21.03
C PRO A 63 18.38 15.09 -22.25
N LEU A 64 17.10 14.76 -22.04
CA LEU A 64 16.05 14.78 -23.06
C LEU A 64 15.29 16.11 -23.09
N GLY A 65 15.15 16.69 -24.28
CA GLY A 65 14.13 17.70 -24.56
C GLY A 65 12.78 17.02 -24.77
N VAL A 66 11.83 17.21 -23.85
CA VAL A 66 10.56 16.48 -23.81
C VAL A 66 9.37 17.40 -24.07
N ALA A 67 8.51 17.02 -25.00
CA ALA A 67 7.17 17.59 -25.17
C ALA A 67 6.17 17.09 -24.11
N GLY A 68 6.61 16.21 -23.18
CA GLY A 68 5.78 15.67 -22.12
C GLY A 68 6.57 14.84 -21.10
N VAL A 69 6.27 15.00 -19.81
CA VAL A 69 6.87 14.23 -18.69
C VAL A 69 5.74 13.62 -17.86
N SER A 70 5.92 12.38 -17.41
CA SER A 70 5.08 11.74 -16.39
C SER A 70 5.89 11.48 -15.13
N LEU A 71 5.28 11.66 -13.96
CA LEU A 71 5.88 11.38 -12.66
C LEU A 71 5.06 10.32 -11.94
N GLY A 72 5.61 9.10 -11.86
CA GLY A 72 5.06 8.02 -11.03
C GLY A 72 5.61 8.09 -9.61
N ALA A 73 4.73 8.05 -8.60
CA ALA A 73 5.12 8.03 -7.20
C ALA A 73 4.54 6.78 -6.50
N GLY A 74 5.43 5.98 -5.91
CA GLY A 74 5.07 4.85 -5.05
C GLY A 74 5.48 5.14 -3.62
N MET A 75 4.58 4.92 -2.66
CA MET A 75 4.85 5.10 -1.24
C MET A 75 4.31 3.92 -0.43
N HIS A 76 5.13 3.38 0.46
CA HIS A 76 4.69 2.34 1.36
C HIS A 76 3.74 2.91 2.42
N HIS A 77 2.51 2.40 2.51
CA HIS A 77 1.47 2.94 3.40
C HIS A 77 1.81 2.94 4.90
N TYR A 78 2.79 2.12 5.33
CA TYR A 78 3.29 2.21 6.70
C TYR A 78 3.98 3.54 6.98
N ILE A 79 4.53 4.22 5.98
CA ILE A 79 5.26 5.49 6.15
C ILE A 79 4.28 6.65 6.32
N ALA A 80 3.25 6.72 5.47
CA ALA A 80 2.31 7.82 5.43
C ALA A 80 0.98 7.40 4.78
N ASP A 81 -0.09 8.12 5.10
CA ASP A 81 -1.36 8.04 4.40
C ASP A 81 -1.33 8.86 3.09
N GLY A 82 -2.42 8.79 2.31
CA GLY A 82 -2.50 9.49 1.02
C GLY A 82 -2.35 11.01 1.16
N THR A 83 -2.95 11.61 2.19
CA THR A 83 -2.86 13.04 2.46
C THR A 83 -1.43 13.47 2.75
N SER A 84 -0.73 12.73 3.61
CA SER A 84 0.67 13.00 3.96
C SER A 84 1.61 12.75 2.78
N GLY A 85 1.30 11.78 1.92
CA GLY A 85 2.03 11.52 0.67
C GLY A 85 1.90 12.67 -0.34
N LEU A 86 0.67 13.15 -0.56
CA LEU A 86 0.42 14.31 -1.43
C LEU A 86 1.07 15.58 -0.88
N HIS A 87 1.02 15.78 0.44
CA HIS A 87 1.71 16.89 1.10
C HIS A 87 3.21 16.90 0.81
N PHE A 88 3.84 15.72 0.88
CA PHE A 88 5.25 15.56 0.52
C PHE A 88 5.53 15.91 -0.95
N ILE A 89 4.71 15.43 -1.89
CA ILE A 89 4.87 15.73 -3.32
C ILE A 89 4.77 17.23 -3.57
N ASN A 90 3.79 17.91 -2.97
CA ASN A 90 3.63 19.35 -3.12
C ASN A 90 4.83 20.13 -2.57
N ILE A 91 5.32 19.78 -1.38
CA ILE A 91 6.53 20.39 -0.82
C ILE A 91 7.74 20.15 -1.73
N TRP A 92 7.89 18.94 -2.29
CA TRP A 92 8.98 18.65 -3.22
C TRP A 92 8.91 19.54 -4.47
N LEU A 93 7.71 19.78 -5.00
CA LEU A 93 7.49 20.70 -6.13
C LEU A 93 7.79 22.16 -5.76
N ASP A 94 7.46 22.60 -4.56
CA ASP A 94 7.78 23.95 -4.08
C ASP A 94 9.30 24.15 -3.97
N VAL A 95 10.00 23.18 -3.36
CA VAL A 95 11.46 23.22 -3.21
C VAL A 95 12.17 23.20 -4.56
N THR A 96 11.71 22.41 -5.54
CA THR A 96 12.29 22.40 -6.89
C THR A 96 12.09 23.71 -7.66
N ARG A 97 11.10 24.52 -7.26
CA ARG A 97 10.89 25.89 -7.75
C ARG A 97 11.67 26.95 -6.98
N GLY A 98 12.44 26.56 -5.96
CA GLY A 98 13.18 27.46 -5.09
C GLY A 98 12.32 28.17 -4.04
N LEU A 99 11.14 27.63 -3.75
CA LEU A 99 10.27 28.12 -2.67
C LEU A 99 10.62 27.42 -1.35
N ASP A 100 10.39 28.12 -0.24
CA ASP A 100 10.52 27.56 1.10
C ASP A 100 9.38 26.58 1.44
N VAL A 101 9.63 25.70 2.39
CA VAL A 101 8.61 24.78 2.91
C VAL A 101 7.57 25.56 3.71
N SER A 102 6.40 25.77 3.10
CA SER A 102 5.32 26.56 3.69
C SER A 102 4.74 25.95 4.97
N ILE A 103 4.57 24.63 5.00
CA ILE A 103 4.01 23.90 6.16
C ILE A 103 4.94 22.72 6.49
N PRO A 104 5.76 22.81 7.56
CA PRO A 104 6.63 21.72 7.94
C PRO A 104 5.80 20.51 8.40
N PRO A 105 6.18 19.28 8.03
CA PRO A 105 5.49 18.08 8.47
C PRO A 105 5.67 17.89 9.98
N PHE A 106 4.59 17.51 10.67
CA PHE A 106 4.64 17.09 12.06
C PHE A 106 4.78 15.57 12.14
N ILE A 107 5.92 15.10 12.66
CA ILE A 107 6.28 13.67 12.67
C ILE A 107 6.29 13.17 14.11
N GLU A 108 5.11 12.85 14.64
CA GLU A 108 4.96 12.25 15.97
C GLU A 108 3.82 11.22 15.94
N ARG A 109 4.18 9.93 15.89
CA ARG A 109 3.21 8.83 15.78
C ARG A 109 2.78 8.26 17.13
N THR A 110 3.20 8.88 18.23
CA THR A 110 2.67 8.56 19.56
C THR A 110 1.35 9.26 19.87
N VAL A 111 0.97 10.30 19.13
CA VAL A 111 -0.33 10.97 19.27
C VAL A 111 -1.51 9.99 19.16
N PRO A 112 -1.58 9.09 18.14
CA PRO A 112 -2.64 8.08 18.06
C PRO A 112 -2.40 6.83 18.93
N ARG A 113 -1.51 6.89 19.93
CA ARG A 113 -1.29 5.74 20.83
C ARG A 113 -2.58 5.46 21.61
N ALA A 114 -2.97 4.20 21.69
CA ALA A 114 -4.08 3.78 22.52
C ALA A 114 -3.84 4.15 23.99
N CYS A 115 -4.93 4.40 24.72
CA CYS A 115 -4.86 4.52 26.18
C CYS A 115 -4.30 3.23 26.79
N ASP A 116 -3.65 3.37 27.95
CA ASP A 116 -3.22 2.24 28.77
C ASP A 116 -3.89 2.32 30.16
N PRO A 117 -4.86 1.44 30.47
CA PRO A 117 -5.37 0.36 29.62
C PRO A 117 -6.25 0.88 28.47
N PRO A 118 -6.45 0.10 27.38
CA PRO A 118 -7.34 0.48 26.28
C PRO A 118 -8.77 0.71 26.77
N ARG A 119 -9.37 1.85 26.41
CA ARG A 119 -10.74 2.23 26.77
C ARG A 119 -11.56 2.49 25.51
N PRO A 120 -12.14 1.46 24.87
CA PRO A 120 -13.05 1.68 23.75
C PRO A 120 -14.29 2.45 24.24
N ILE A 121 -14.57 3.59 23.62
CA ILE A 121 -15.70 4.47 23.98
C ILE A 121 -16.93 4.18 23.11
N PHE A 122 -16.73 3.57 21.94
CA PHE A 122 -17.78 3.28 20.97
C PHE A 122 -17.94 1.77 20.78
N ASP A 123 -19.18 1.31 20.67
CA ASP A 123 -19.51 -0.05 20.29
C ASP A 123 -19.37 -0.20 18.77
N HIS A 124 -18.27 -0.80 18.34
CA HIS A 124 -17.94 -0.99 16.93
C HIS A 124 -18.63 -2.24 16.39
N ILE A 125 -19.60 -2.06 15.47
CA ILE A 125 -20.34 -3.15 14.85
C ILE A 125 -19.43 -4.11 14.07
N GLU A 126 -18.30 -3.61 13.57
CA GLU A 126 -17.30 -4.37 12.81
C GLU A 126 -16.62 -5.46 13.65
N TYR A 127 -16.59 -5.32 14.98
CA TYR A 127 -16.02 -6.32 15.89
C TYR A 127 -17.08 -7.28 16.46
N LYS A 128 -18.34 -7.16 16.04
CA LYS A 128 -19.39 -8.10 16.43
C LYS A 128 -19.32 -9.38 15.60
N PRO A 129 -19.79 -10.52 16.14
CA PRO A 129 -19.91 -11.75 15.36
C PRO A 129 -20.73 -11.52 14.09
N PRO A 130 -20.32 -12.09 12.94
CA PRO A 130 -21.12 -11.99 11.73
C PRO A 130 -22.49 -12.64 11.94
N PRO A 131 -23.56 -12.11 11.31
CA PRO A 131 -24.89 -12.70 11.42
C PRO A 131 -24.88 -14.16 10.94
N SER A 132 -25.63 -15.02 11.62
CA SER A 132 -25.75 -16.43 11.23
C SER A 132 -26.44 -16.54 9.88
N MET A 133 -25.84 -17.31 8.96
CA MET A 133 -26.39 -17.60 7.66
C MET A 133 -27.58 -18.55 7.83
N GLN A 134 -28.79 -18.13 7.42
CA GLN A 134 -29.96 -19.00 7.43
C GLN A 134 -29.68 -20.17 6.47
N THR A 135 -29.45 -21.35 7.03
CA THR A 135 -29.27 -22.55 6.22
C THR A 135 -30.66 -23.11 5.95
N PRO A 136 -31.07 -23.33 4.69
CA PRO A 136 -32.34 -23.98 4.39
C PRO A 136 -32.35 -25.37 5.07
N GLU A 137 -33.38 -25.63 5.88
CA GLU A 137 -33.56 -26.94 6.50
C GLU A 137 -33.62 -28.02 5.40
N LYS A 138 -32.69 -28.98 5.45
CA LYS A 138 -32.76 -30.15 4.58
C LYS A 138 -34.01 -30.95 4.96
N PRO A 139 -34.88 -31.32 4.01
CA PRO A 139 -35.99 -32.20 4.32
C PRO A 139 -35.46 -33.55 4.83
N PRO A 140 -36.17 -34.20 5.77
CA PRO A 140 -35.72 -35.44 6.39
C PRO A 140 -35.55 -36.53 5.34
N LYS A 141 -34.39 -37.20 5.36
CA LYS A 141 -34.10 -38.36 4.50
C LYS A 141 -34.97 -39.54 4.94
N PRO A 142 -35.67 -40.24 4.02
CA PRO A 142 -36.34 -41.49 4.34
C PRO A 142 -35.30 -42.54 4.75
N GLY A 143 -35.54 -43.21 5.87
CA GLY A 143 -34.69 -44.27 6.39
C GLY A 143 -34.60 -45.44 5.42
N PHE A 144 -33.38 -45.91 5.18
CA PHE A 144 -33.15 -47.21 4.57
C PHE A 144 -32.37 -48.04 5.58
N GLU A 145 -33.08 -48.96 6.24
CA GLU A 145 -32.49 -50.01 7.07
C GLU A 145 -31.52 -50.83 6.22
N ARG A 146 -30.29 -50.97 6.70
CA ARG A 146 -29.31 -51.91 6.14
C ARG A 146 -29.11 -53.02 7.14
N GLU A 147 -29.80 -54.13 6.88
CA GLU A 147 -29.47 -55.44 7.41
C GLU A 147 -29.00 -56.30 6.23
N CYS A 148 -27.70 -56.60 6.16
CA CYS A 148 -27.24 -57.92 5.76
C CYS A 148 -25.75 -58.11 6.08
N SER A 149 -25.49 -59.26 6.68
CA SER A 149 -24.27 -59.81 7.25
C SER A 149 -23.15 -60.13 6.25
N SER A 150 -21.94 -60.26 6.80
CA SER A 150 -20.71 -60.77 6.21
C SER A 150 -20.87 -62.00 5.29
N VAL A 151 -20.09 -62.05 4.21
CA VAL A 151 -19.36 -63.27 3.79
C VAL A 151 -18.08 -62.87 3.05
N ASP A 152 -16.99 -63.58 3.35
CA ASP A 152 -15.61 -63.43 2.90
C ASP A 152 -15.37 -63.72 1.40
N PHE A 153 -14.46 -62.98 0.76
CA PHE A 153 -13.10 -63.39 0.37
C PHE A 153 -12.27 -62.15 0.00
#